data_AF-A0A7J9QGK5-F1
#
_entry.id   AF-A0A7J9QGK5-F1
#
_cell.length_a   1.000
_cell.length_b   1.000
_cell.length_c   1.000
_cell.angle_alpha   90.00
_cell.angle_beta   90.00
_cell.angle_gamma   90.00
#
_symmetry.space_group_name_H-M   'P 1'
#
loop_
_entity.id
_entity.type
_entity.pdbx_description
1 polymer ?
#
loop_
_entity_poly.entity_id
_entity_poly.type
_entity_poly.pdbx_seq_one_letter_code
_entity_poly.pdbx_strand_id
1 'polypeptide(L)' 'YDLQKDPRYESGIWKKELEVFLRLKRKAELEAFAKYGLTNITDKYLPQKLELAKSL' A
#
# COMPACT_ATOMS: atom_id res chain seq x y z
N TYR A 1 9.56 11.22 -10.00
CA TYR A 1 10.28 10.14 -10.71
C TYR A 1 11.52 9.69 -9.95
N ASP A 2 11.92 10.42 -8.90
CA ASP A 2 13.18 10.20 -8.18
C ASP A 2 13.18 8.86 -7.43
N LEU A 3 12.04 8.47 -6.85
CA LEU A 3 11.89 7.16 -6.19
C LEU A 3 12.05 5.96 -7.14
N GLN A 4 11.79 6.10 -8.44
CA GLN A 4 12.03 5.00 -9.40
C GLN A 4 13.51 4.85 -9.78
N LYS A 5 14.29 5.91 -9.62
CA LYS A 5 15.73 5.94 -9.92
C LYS A 5 16.57 5.58 -8.71
N ASP A 6 15.94 5.44 -7.55
CA ASP A 6 16.62 5.10 -6.31
C ASP A 6 16.81 3.58 -6.24
N PRO A 7 18.06 3.08 -6.13
CA PRO A 7 18.37 1.65 -6.12
C PRO A 7 17.62 0.85 -5.03
N ARG A 8 17.17 1.51 -3.95
CA ARG A 8 16.43 0.86 -2.86
C ARG A 8 15.02 0.42 -3.28
N TYR A 9 14.45 1.07 -4.27
CA TYR A 9 13.08 0.82 -4.75
C TYR A 9 13.05 0.19 -6.15
N GLU A 10 14.21 -0.12 -6.72
CA GLU A 10 14.36 -0.62 -8.10
C GLU A 10 13.90 -2.08 -8.25
N SER A 11 13.79 -2.84 -7.15
CA SER A 11 13.45 -4.26 -7.18
C SER A 11 12.25 -4.64 -6.31
N GLY A 12 11.65 -5.79 -6.64
CA GLY A 12 10.60 -6.43 -5.84
C GLY A 12 9.25 -5.68 -5.85
N ILE A 13 8.60 -5.66 -4.68
CA ILE A 13 7.27 -5.09 -4.49
C ILE A 13 7.23 -3.58 -4.73
N TRP A 14 8.31 -2.87 -4.43
CA TRP A 14 8.35 -1.40 -4.48
C TRP A 14 8.24 -0.87 -5.90
N LYS A 15 8.96 -1.47 -6.86
CA LYS A 15 8.86 -1.11 -8.27
C LYS A 15 7.43 -1.29 -8.80
N LYS A 16 6.80 -2.42 -8.48
CA LYS A 16 5.43 -2.74 -8.89
C LYS A 16 4.42 -1.73 -8.33
N GLU A 17 4.49 -1.42 -7.04
CA GLU A 17 3.55 -0.47 -6.42
C GLU A 17 3.77 0.97 -6.92
N LEU A 18 5.02 1.37 -7.19
CA LEU A 18 5.32 2.67 -7.81
C LEU A 18 4.75 2.79 -9.22
N GLU A 19 4.83 1.74 -10.04
CA GLU A 19 4.22 1.71 -11.38
C GLU A 19 2.68 1.80 -11.30
N VAL A 20 2.06 1.08 -10.36
CA VAL A 20 0.61 1.16 -10.11
C VAL A 20 0.21 2.57 -9.71
N PHE A 21 0.96 3.20 -8.80
CA PHE A 21 0.71 4.56 -8.37
C PHE A 21 0.80 5.56 -9.54
N LEU A 22 1.84 5.47 -10.39
CA LEU A 22 1.98 6.34 -11.55
C LEU A 22 0.89 6.12 -12.62
N ARG A 23 0.37 4.89 -12.73
CA ARG A 23 -0.75 4.58 -13.61
C ARG A 23 -2.06 5.17 -13.11
N LEU A 24 -2.34 5.05 -11.80
CA LEU A 24 -3.58 5.54 -11.19
C LEU A 24 -3.59 7.06 -11.00
N LYS A 25 -2.43 7.67 -10.72
CA LYS A 25 -2.23 9.10 -10.42
C LYS A 25 -3.18 9.63 -9.34
N ARG A 26 -3.52 8.78 -8.36
CA ARG A 26 -4.42 9.11 -7.25
C ARG A 26 -3.76 8.74 -5.93
N LYS A 27 -3.97 9.57 -4.92
CA LYS A 27 -3.54 9.33 -3.55
C LYS A 27 -4.73 8.89 -2.70
N ALA A 28 -4.46 8.11 -1.68
CA ALA A 28 -5.42 7.75 -0.64
C ALA A 28 -4.85 8.16 0.71
N GLU A 29 -5.71 8.69 1.58
CA GLU A 29 -5.35 9.10 2.94
C GLU A 29 -5.65 7.95 3.92
N LEU A 30 -4.90 7.89 5.03
CA LEU A 30 -5.16 6.91 6.08
C LEU A 30 -6.54 7.14 6.72
N GLU A 31 -6.96 8.39 6.86
CA GLU A 31 -8.29 8.75 7.37
C GLU A 31 -9.44 8.26 6.47
N ALA A 32 -9.18 7.92 5.21
CA ALA A 32 -10.19 7.36 4.31
C ALA A 32 -10.73 6.00 4.82
N PHE A 33 -9.99 5.30 5.68
CA PHE A 33 -10.49 4.09 6.34
C PHE A 33 -11.65 4.36 7.30
N ALA A 34 -11.73 5.58 7.88
CA ALA A 34 -12.82 5.96 8.79
C ALA A 34 -14.18 5.95 8.09
N LYS A 35 -14.23 6.05 6.75
CA LYS A 35 -15.44 5.87 5.94
C LYS A 35 -16.12 4.51 6.19
N TYR A 36 -15.34 3.49 6.55
CA TYR A 36 -15.82 2.14 6.80
C TYR A 36 -16.00 1.82 8.30
N GLY A 37 -15.86 2.83 9.17
CA GLY A 37 -15.91 2.71 10.62
C GLY A 37 -14.53 2.86 11.27
N LEU A 38 -14.51 3.44 12.46
CA LEU A 38 -13.26 3.78 13.18
C LEU A 38 -12.41 2.54 13.53
N THR A 39 -13.03 1.38 13.74
CA THR A 39 -12.33 0.12 14.04
C THR A 39 -12.04 -0.73 12.80
N ASN A 40 -12.43 -0.28 11.61
CA ASN A 40 -12.28 -1.09 10.39
C ASN A 40 -10.81 -1.43 10.07
N ILE A 41 -9.88 -0.56 10.47
CA ILE A 41 -8.44 -0.78 10.30
C ILE A 41 -7.99 -1.99 11.14
N THR A 42 -8.35 -2.02 12.42
CA THR A 42 -7.93 -3.06 13.37
C THR A 42 -8.65 -4.37 13.13
N ASP A 43 -9.93 -4.31 12.78
CA ASP A 43 -10.79 -5.50 12.77
C ASP A 43 -10.72 -6.25 11.43
N LYS A 44 -10.50 -5.52 10.32
CA LYS A 44 -10.53 -6.10 8.97
C LYS A 44 -9.22 -5.93 8.21
N TYR A 45 -8.75 -4.70 8.07
CA TYR A 45 -7.63 -4.43 7.16
C TYR A 45 -6.31 -5.03 7.64
N LEU A 46 -5.91 -4.79 8.90
CA LEU A 46 -4.64 -5.27 9.43
C LEU A 46 -4.55 -6.80 9.52
N PRO A 47 -5.55 -7.54 10.07
CA PRO A 47 -5.46 -9.00 10.15
C PRO A 47 -5.30 -9.65 8.77
N GLN A 48 -6.06 -9.19 7.78
CA GLN A 48 -5.99 -9.70 6.41
C GLN A 48 -4.62 -9.43 5.77
N LYS A 49 -4.07 -8.22 5.96
CA LYS A 49 -2.76 -7.85 5.39
C LYS A 49 -1.62 -8.60 6.06
N LEU A 50 -1.67 -8.82 7.37
CA LEU A 50 -0.66 -9.57 8.09
C LEU A 50 -0.64 -11.04 7.65
N GLU A 51 -1.80 -11.65 7.42
CA GLU A 51 -1.86 -13.04 6.94
C GLU A 51 -1.31 -13.18 5.51
N LEU A 52 -1.59 -12.21 4.64
CA LEU A 52 -0.97 -12.15 3.31
C LEU A 52 0.56 -11.99 3.41
N ALA A 53 1.06 -11.18 4.35
CA ALA A 53 2.49 -10.98 4.54
C ALA A 53 3.21 -12.24 5.07
N LYS A 54 2.54 -13.08 5.85
CA LYS A 54 3.10 -14.37 6.31
C LYS A 54 3.19 -15.42 5.20
N SER A 55 2.34 -15.31 4.17
CA SER A 55 2.26 -16.27 3.06
C SER A 55 3.10 -15.86 1.85
N LEU A 56 3.81 -14.73 1.93
CA LEU A 56 4.80 -14.24 0.97
C LEU A 56 6.21 -14.66 1.39
#